data_AF-A0A940PHX8-F1
#
_entry.id   AF-A0A940PHX8-F1
#
_cell.length_a   1.000
_cell.length_b   1.000
_cell.length_c   1.000
_cell.angle_alpha   90.00
_cell.angle_beta   90.00
_cell.angle_gamma   90.00
#
_symmetry.space_group_name_H-M   'P 1'
#
loop_
_entity.id
_entity.type
_entity.pdbx_description
1 polymer ?
#
loop_
_entity_poly.entity_id
_entity_poly.type
_entity_poly.pdbx_seq_one_letter_code
_entity_poly.pdbx_strand_id
1 'polypeptide(L)'
;MTVWERLYIGGISITILCLLIAVYASIRFFTTQSRIKKIKKKKFRKKNRNEKRLRDIQLLEEGKKKAGRLSLLLFIVSLMVMGGISYGSYYQSMNLMKDDSLSLIQSHYLVRDFEKQLLIAKNEEDDKENVTQNIRYLSTGMASYGTKRASQVNTEEGQLILNQYYNAIKQLGINASTQTRNFFGNAALVDEFLVDIQRVLRYEKKVFNYYKVNPDSFKDKNKV
;
A
#
# COMPACT_ATOMS: atom_id res chain seq x y z
N MET A 1 -5.22 1.49 12.36
CA MET A 1 -5.82 1.99 11.11
C MET A 1 -5.18 3.31 10.72
N THR A 2 -4.50 3.34 9.58
CA THR A 2 -3.88 4.57 9.05
C THR A 2 -4.93 5.59 8.58
N VAL A 3 -4.57 6.88 8.49
CA VAL A 3 -5.47 7.93 7.97
C VAL A 3 -5.93 7.59 6.54
N TRP A 4 -5.05 6.99 5.75
CA TRP A 4 -5.34 6.53 4.39
C TRP A 4 -6.40 5.43 4.34
N GLU A 5 -6.34 4.43 5.22
CA GLU A 5 -7.37 3.39 5.29
C GLU A 5 -8.75 3.99 5.60
N ARG A 6 -8.82 5.00 6.48
CA ARG A 6 -10.08 5.69 6.80
C ARG A 6 -10.63 6.45 5.59
N LEU A 7 -9.75 7.13 4.83
CA LEU A 7 -10.14 7.82 3.60
C LEU A 7 -10.58 6.84 2.51
N TYR A 8 -9.91 5.70 2.38
CA TYR A 8 -10.26 4.64 1.43
C TYR A 8 -11.66 4.07 1.72
N ILE A 9 -11.90 3.66 2.96
CA ILE A 9 -13.19 3.09 3.40
C ILE A 9 -14.31 4.14 3.28
N GLY A 10 -14.06 5.37 3.74
CA GLY A 10 -15.03 6.47 3.65
C GLY A 10 -15.36 6.81 2.21
N GLY A 11 -14.35 6.86 1.35
CA GLY A 11 -14.50 7.16 -0.07
C GLY A 11 -15.26 6.08 -0.85
N ILE A 12 -15.02 4.79 -0.58
CA ILE A 12 -15.81 3.69 -1.14
C ILE A 12 -17.26 3.79 -0.67
N SER A 13 -17.48 4.05 0.62
CA SER A 13 -18.82 4.19 1.20
C SER A 13 -19.61 5.32 0.52
N ILE A 14 -18.98 6.48 0.32
CA ILE A 14 -19.57 7.60 -0.42
C ILE A 14 -19.87 7.22 -1.87
N THR A 15 -18.95 6.51 -2.54
CA THR A 15 -19.13 6.04 -3.92
C THR A 15 -20.37 5.14 -4.04
N ILE A 16 -20.52 4.18 -3.13
CA ILE A 16 -21.68 3.28 -3.09
C ILE A 16 -22.98 4.07 -2.85
N LEU A 17 -22.99 4.98 -1.88
CA LEU A 17 -24.16 5.83 -1.61
C LEU A 17 -24.54 6.68 -2.83
N CYS A 18 -23.57 7.31 -3.49
CA CYS A 18 -23.80 8.08 -4.72
C CYS A 18 -24.37 7.21 -5.84
N LEU A 19 -23.86 5.99 -6.03
CA LEU A 19 -24.37 5.05 -7.03
C LEU A 19 -25.80 4.60 -6.73
N LEU A 20 -26.13 4.30 -5.48
CA LEU A 20 -27.50 3.93 -5.10
C LEU A 20 -28.50 5.06 -5.37
N ILE A 21 -28.12 6.30 -5.04
CA ILE A 21 -28.97 7.47 -5.31
C ILE A 21 -29.07 7.72 -6.82
N ALA A 22 -27.98 7.54 -7.59
CA ALA A 22 -27.98 7.65 -9.04
C ALA A 22 -28.91 6.61 -9.69
N VAL A 23 -28.86 5.35 -9.24
CA VAL A 23 -29.75 4.28 -9.69
C VAL A 23 -31.21 4.60 -9.34
N TYR A 24 -31.49 5.05 -8.12
CA TYR A 24 -32.84 5.49 -7.74
C TYR A 24 -33.35 6.63 -8.62
N ALA A 25 -32.53 7.65 -8.87
CA ALA A 25 -32.86 8.78 -9.74
C ALA A 25 -33.09 8.33 -11.19
N SER A 26 -32.32 7.36 -11.67
CA SER A 26 -32.51 6.71 -12.98
C SER A 26 -33.83 5.97 -13.06
N ILE A 27 -34.19 5.16 -12.05
CA ILE A 27 -35.49 4.47 -12.01
C ILE A 27 -36.65 5.48 -12.01
N ARG A 28 -36.53 6.56 -11.22
CA ARG A 28 -37.50 7.68 -11.22
C ARG A 28 -37.61 8.31 -12.62
N PHE A 29 -36.51 8.48 -13.34
CA PHE A 29 -36.51 9.01 -14.70
C PHE A 29 -37.28 8.12 -15.67
N PHE A 30 -37.01 6.81 -15.69
CA PHE A 30 -37.68 5.86 -16.58
C PHE A 30 -39.17 5.67 -16.26
N THR A 31 -39.52 5.60 -14.98
CA THR A 31 -40.93 5.51 -14.54
C THR A 31 -41.70 6.78 -14.90
N THR A 32 -41.10 7.96 -14.71
CA THR A 32 -41.69 9.25 -15.10
C THR A 32 -41.87 9.36 -16.62
N GLN A 33 -40.87 8.93 -17.41
CA GLN A 33 -40.99 8.87 -18.87
C GLN A 33 -42.13 7.95 -19.31
N SER A 34 -42.29 6.80 -18.66
CA SER A 34 -43.39 5.87 -18.94
C SER A 34 -44.75 6.48 -18.58
N ARG A 35 -44.87 7.20 -17.46
CA ARG A 35 -46.08 7.95 -17.08
C ARG A 35 -46.42 9.04 -18.09
N ILE A 36 -45.44 9.84 -18.52
CA ILE A 36 -45.62 10.87 -19.55
C ILE A 36 -46.12 10.24 -20.85
N LYS A 37 -45.52 9.13 -21.31
CA LYS A 37 -45.97 8.39 -22.52
C LYS A 37 -47.42 7.92 -22.37
N LYS A 38 -47.82 7.40 -21.20
CA LYS A 38 -49.21 6.98 -20.92
C LYS A 38 -50.20 8.16 -20.97
N ILE A 39 -49.86 9.31 -20.38
CA ILE A 39 -50.71 10.52 -20.38
C ILE A 39 -50.78 11.14 -21.79
N LYS A 40 -49.68 11.12 -22.55
CA LYS A 40 -49.65 11.60 -23.95
C LYS A 40 -50.53 10.75 -24.88
N LYS A 41 -50.74 9.47 -24.59
CA LYS A 41 -51.66 8.61 -25.36
C LYS A 41 -53.16 8.87 -25.10
N LYS A 42 -53.56 9.39 -23.93
CA LYS A 42 -54.97 9.69 -23.62
C LYS A 42 -55.44 10.98 -24.30
N LYS A 43 -56.53 10.94 -25.08
CA LYS A 43 -57.21 12.12 -25.62
C LYS A 43 -58.46 12.44 -24.79
N PHE A 44 -58.67 13.72 -24.46
CA PHE A 44 -59.87 14.18 -23.76
C PHE A 44 -60.64 15.19 -24.62
N ARG A 45 -61.97 15.01 -24.74
CA ARG A 45 -62.85 15.92 -25.48
C ARG A 45 -63.09 17.27 -24.79
N LYS A 46 -62.95 17.37 -23.46
CA LYS A 46 -63.20 18.61 -22.68
C LYS A 46 -61.93 19.47 -22.56
N LYS A 47 -62.03 20.78 -22.90
CA LYS A 47 -60.94 21.78 -22.81
C LYS A 47 -60.25 21.83 -21.44
N ASN A 48 -61.02 21.97 -20.35
CA ASN A 48 -60.47 22.07 -18.98
C ASN A 48 -59.69 20.80 -18.55
N ARG A 49 -60.07 19.62 -19.06
CA ARG A 49 -59.33 18.36 -18.79
C ARG A 49 -58.04 18.28 -19.61
N ASN A 50 -58.01 18.90 -20.79
CA ASN A 50 -56.82 18.95 -21.63
C ASN A 50 -55.79 19.96 -21.09
N GLU A 51 -56.23 21.08 -20.52
CA GLU A 51 -55.34 22.05 -19.85
C GLU A 51 -54.68 21.46 -18.58
N LYS A 52 -55.44 20.77 -17.72
CA LYS A 52 -54.87 20.07 -16.55
C LYS A 52 -53.82 19.03 -16.97
N ARG A 53 -54.11 18.26 -18.03
CA ARG A 53 -53.18 17.29 -18.61
C ARG A 53 -51.88 17.93 -19.09
N LEU A 54 -51.95 19.09 -19.76
CA LEU A 54 -50.77 19.80 -20.23
C LEU A 54 -49.90 20.27 -19.04
N ARG A 55 -50.52 20.79 -17.97
CA ARG A 55 -49.82 21.15 -16.73
C ARG A 55 -49.17 19.93 -16.07
N ASP A 56 -49.88 18.80 -15.97
CA ASP A 56 -49.33 17.57 -15.41
C ASP A 56 -48.12 17.05 -16.21
N ILE A 57 -48.17 17.14 -17.54
CA ILE A 57 -47.05 16.78 -18.42
C ILE A 57 -45.86 17.72 -18.16
N GLN A 58 -46.09 19.03 -18.07
CA GLN A 58 -45.02 20.00 -17.81
C GLN A 58 -44.33 19.74 -16.46
N LEU A 59 -45.09 19.54 -15.38
CA LEU A 59 -44.54 19.21 -14.06
C LEU A 59 -43.73 17.91 -14.06
N LEU A 60 -44.22 16.87 -14.74
CA LEU A 60 -43.51 15.59 -14.88
C LEU A 60 -42.25 15.73 -15.75
N GLU A 61 -42.27 16.56 -16.79
CA GLU A 61 -41.11 16.83 -17.63
C GLU A 61 -40.01 17.59 -16.88
N GLU A 62 -40.37 18.56 -16.03
CA GLU A 62 -39.43 19.23 -15.13
C GLU A 62 -38.82 18.26 -14.11
N GLY A 63 -39.65 17.43 -13.46
CA GLY A 63 -39.19 16.40 -12.53
C GLY A 63 -38.25 15.39 -13.19
N LYS A 64 -38.56 14.97 -14.42
CA LYS A 64 -37.69 14.11 -15.25
C LYS A 64 -36.34 14.77 -15.52
N LYS A 65 -36.32 16.04 -15.94
CA LYS A 65 -35.07 16.78 -16.20
C LYS A 65 -34.22 16.94 -14.94
N LYS A 66 -34.84 17.17 -13.78
CA LYS A 66 -34.14 17.23 -12.48
C LYS A 66 -33.54 15.86 -12.10
N ALA A 67 -34.34 14.79 -12.18
CA ALA A 67 -33.87 13.44 -11.88
C ALA A 67 -32.73 12.98 -12.81
N GLY A 68 -32.83 13.28 -14.12
CA GLY A 68 -31.77 12.98 -15.08
C GLY A 68 -30.47 13.73 -14.80
N ARG A 69 -30.55 15.05 -14.53
CA ARG A 69 -29.37 15.86 -14.16
C ARG A 69 -28.73 15.37 -12.86
N LEU A 70 -29.53 15.07 -11.85
CA LEU A 70 -29.05 14.55 -10.57
C LEU A 70 -28.35 13.19 -10.76
N SER A 71 -28.95 12.28 -11.52
CA SER A 71 -28.36 10.98 -11.81
C SER A 71 -27.03 11.10 -12.55
N LEU A 72 -26.95 11.97 -13.56
CA LEU A 72 -25.72 12.19 -14.33
C LEU A 72 -24.63 12.81 -13.44
N LEU A 73 -24.98 13.81 -12.63
CA LEU A 73 -24.05 14.46 -11.71
C LEU A 73 -23.50 13.46 -10.68
N LEU A 74 -24.36 12.68 -10.03
CA LEU A 74 -23.93 11.69 -9.04
C LEU A 74 -23.06 10.59 -9.65
N PHE A 75 -23.35 10.20 -10.90
CA PHE A 75 -22.53 9.24 -11.62
C PHE A 75 -21.14 9.79 -11.92
N ILE A 76 -21.03 11.04 -12.39
CA ILE A 76 -19.74 11.69 -12.64
C ILE A 76 -18.95 11.85 -11.33
N VAL A 77 -19.59 12.31 -10.25
CA VAL A 77 -18.95 12.43 -8.94
C VAL A 77 -18.46 11.06 -8.44
N SER A 78 -19.27 10.01 -8.58
CA SER A 78 -18.88 8.66 -8.22
C SER A 78 -17.64 8.19 -9.00
N LEU A 79 -17.58 8.44 -10.31
CA LEU A 79 -16.41 8.11 -11.13
C LEU A 79 -15.17 8.88 -10.69
N MET A 80 -15.29 10.17 -10.39
CA MET A 80 -14.17 10.99 -9.91
C MET A 80 -13.65 10.52 -8.55
N VAL A 81 -14.55 10.24 -7.61
CA VAL A 81 -14.17 9.77 -6.27
C VAL A 81 -13.54 8.39 -6.36
N MET A 82 -14.15 7.45 -7.08
CA MET A 82 -13.62 6.10 -7.27
C MET A 82 -12.26 6.13 -7.97
N GLY A 83 -12.12 6.94 -9.02
CA GLY A 83 -10.87 7.13 -9.74
C GLY A 83 -9.77 7.71 -8.85
N GLY A 84 -10.07 8.76 -8.08
CA GLY A 84 -9.13 9.38 -7.14
C GLY A 84 -8.64 8.43 -6.05
N ILE A 85 -9.56 7.67 -5.45
CA ILE A 85 -9.23 6.66 -4.43
C ILE A 85 -8.38 5.55 -5.03
N SER A 86 -8.78 5.01 -6.19
CA SER A 86 -8.06 3.91 -6.84
C SER A 86 -6.64 4.33 -7.23
N TYR A 87 -6.49 5.54 -7.78
CA TYR A 87 -5.18 6.11 -8.11
C TYR A 87 -4.32 6.31 -6.86
N GLY A 88 -4.90 6.86 -5.78
CA GLY A 88 -4.22 7.04 -4.50
C GLY A 88 -3.74 5.71 -3.92
N SER A 89 -4.59 4.69 -3.91
CA SER A 89 -4.23 3.33 -3.47
C SER A 89 -3.14 2.72 -4.33
N TYR A 90 -3.23 2.86 -5.66
CA TYR A 90 -2.19 2.37 -6.57
C TYR A 90 -0.84 3.04 -6.30
N TYR A 91 -0.82 4.36 -6.18
CA TYR A 91 0.40 5.11 -5.86
C TYR A 91 0.97 4.68 -4.51
N GLN A 92 0.12 4.51 -3.49
CA GLN A 92 0.57 4.04 -2.18
C GLN A 92 1.17 2.62 -2.24
N SER A 93 0.57 1.73 -3.03
CA SER A 93 1.06 0.35 -3.18
C SER A 93 2.43 0.24 -3.86
N MET A 94 2.80 1.25 -4.64
CA MET A 94 4.08 1.31 -5.35
C MET A 94 5.22 1.86 -4.47
N ASN A 95 4.89 2.42 -3.31
CA ASN A 95 5.86 3.08 -2.43
C ASN A 95 6.14 2.26 -1.17
N LEU A 96 7.32 2.46 -0.60
CA LEU A 96 7.74 1.85 0.66
C LEU A 96 6.90 2.42 1.81
N MET A 97 6.17 1.55 2.51
CA MET A 97 5.40 1.94 3.69
C MET A 97 6.35 2.31 4.83
N LYS A 98 5.90 3.16 5.76
CA LYS A 98 6.75 3.67 6.85
C LYS A 98 7.42 2.57 7.66
N ASP A 99 6.67 1.52 8.02
CA ASP A 99 7.19 0.41 8.80
C ASP A 99 8.21 -0.44 8.02
N ASP A 100 7.98 -0.59 6.71
CA ASP A 100 8.93 -1.25 5.81
C ASP A 100 10.19 -0.40 5.61
N SER A 101 10.06 0.93 5.54
CA SER A 101 11.18 1.87 5.45
C SER A 101 12.05 1.82 6.69
N LEU A 102 11.44 1.84 7.88
CA LEU A 102 12.14 1.68 9.14
C LEU A 102 12.85 0.33 9.24
N SER A 103 12.19 -0.75 8.80
CA SER A 103 12.80 -2.09 8.79
C SER A 103 13.94 -2.18 7.77
N LEU A 104 13.83 -1.53 6.61
CA LEU A 104 14.89 -1.45 5.62
C LEU A 104 16.10 -0.69 6.14
N ILE A 105 15.91 0.46 6.79
CA ILE A 105 16.97 1.26 7.43
C ILE A 105 17.67 0.47 8.54
N GLN A 106 16.91 -0.12 9.45
CA GLN A 106 17.46 -0.86 10.58
C GLN A 106 18.28 -2.07 10.10
N SER A 107 17.73 -2.85 9.17
CA SER A 107 18.46 -3.98 8.59
C SER A 107 19.68 -3.55 7.79
N HIS A 108 19.61 -2.41 7.09
CA HIS A 108 20.74 -1.84 6.39
C HIS A 108 21.92 -1.71 7.34
N TYR A 109 21.75 -1.02 8.47
CA TYR A 109 22.83 -0.86 9.46
C TYR A 109 23.23 -2.17 10.14
N LEU A 110 22.28 -3.03 10.52
CA LEU A 110 22.58 -4.32 11.15
C LEU A 110 23.55 -5.15 10.32
N VAL A 111 23.33 -5.24 9.00
CA VAL A 111 24.18 -6.03 8.10
C VAL A 111 25.58 -5.43 7.98
N ARG A 112 25.72 -4.11 7.85
CA ARG A 112 27.05 -3.46 7.72
C ARG A 112 27.83 -3.49 9.01
N ASP A 113 27.15 -3.25 10.14
CA ASP A 113 27.83 -3.27 11.42
C ASP A 113 28.23 -4.70 11.80
N PHE A 114 27.43 -5.70 11.38
CA PHE A 114 27.82 -7.10 11.51
C PHE A 114 29.05 -7.45 10.66
N GLU A 115 29.07 -7.02 9.40
CA GLU A 115 30.24 -7.16 8.51
C GLU A 115 31.51 -6.57 9.14
N LYS A 116 31.43 -5.36 9.70
CA LYS A 116 32.56 -4.72 10.40
C LYS A 116 33.05 -5.55 11.59
N GLN A 117 32.13 -6.06 12.43
CA GLN A 117 32.51 -6.86 13.59
C GLN A 117 33.16 -8.19 13.19
N LEU A 118 32.70 -8.81 12.09
CA LEU A 118 33.37 -10.01 11.55
C LEU A 118 34.79 -9.72 11.05
N LEU A 119 35.00 -8.58 10.40
CA LEU A 119 36.34 -8.17 9.95
C LEU A 119 37.28 -7.87 11.13
N ILE A 120 36.77 -7.30 12.22
CA ILE A 120 37.53 -7.13 13.46
C ILE A 120 37.89 -8.52 14.04
N ALA A 121 36.90 -9.42 14.18
CA ALA A 121 37.12 -10.78 14.69
C ALA A 121 38.09 -11.62 13.84
N LYS A 122 38.26 -11.28 12.55
CA LYS A 122 39.23 -11.90 11.65
C LYS A 122 40.67 -11.47 11.94
N ASN A 123 40.88 -10.22 12.36
CA ASN A 123 42.18 -9.57 12.40
C ASN A 123 42.72 -9.31 13.82
N GLU A 124 41.86 -9.25 14.84
CA GLU A 124 42.20 -8.84 16.20
C GLU A 124 41.79 -9.89 17.24
N GLU A 125 42.71 -10.22 18.17
CA GLU A 125 42.41 -11.05 19.35
C GLU A 125 42.10 -10.22 20.60
N ASP A 126 42.58 -8.96 20.63
CA ASP A 126 42.26 -8.01 21.69
C ASP A 126 40.78 -7.59 21.59
N ASP A 127 40.10 -7.50 22.74
CA ASP A 127 38.66 -7.17 22.86
C ASP A 127 37.64 -8.22 22.37
N LYS A 128 38.06 -9.51 22.37
CA LYS A 128 37.24 -10.67 22.01
C LYS A 128 35.85 -10.69 22.67
N GLU A 129 35.74 -10.31 23.94
CA GLU A 129 34.47 -10.33 24.67
C GLU A 129 33.49 -9.29 24.12
N ASN A 130 33.91 -8.03 23.92
CA ASN A 130 33.03 -6.98 23.39
C ASN A 130 32.60 -7.29 21.96
N VAL A 131 33.53 -7.73 21.11
CA VAL A 131 33.22 -8.10 19.72
C VAL A 131 32.28 -9.30 19.67
N THR A 132 32.46 -10.32 20.53
CA THR A 132 31.52 -11.45 20.68
C THR A 132 30.13 -10.96 21.09
N GLN A 133 30.04 -10.05 22.06
CA GLN A 133 28.77 -9.47 22.50
C GLN A 133 28.07 -8.66 21.39
N ASN A 134 28.83 -7.87 20.63
CA ASN A 134 28.31 -7.11 19.49
C ASN A 134 27.80 -8.03 18.38
N ILE A 135 28.58 -9.05 17.99
CA ILE A 135 28.16 -10.09 17.02
C ILE A 135 26.87 -10.76 17.50
N ARG A 136 26.77 -11.08 18.80
CA ARG A 136 25.55 -11.66 19.38
C ARG A 136 24.34 -10.72 19.29
N TYR A 137 24.54 -9.45 19.63
CA TYR A 137 23.50 -8.44 19.58
C TYR A 137 22.99 -8.24 18.13
N LEU A 138 23.91 -8.08 17.19
CA LEU A 138 23.60 -7.87 15.77
C LEU A 138 22.94 -9.10 15.14
N SER A 139 23.46 -10.31 15.41
CA SER A 139 22.87 -11.56 14.92
C SER A 139 21.46 -11.78 15.47
N THR A 140 21.21 -11.47 16.75
CA THR A 140 19.88 -11.52 17.35
C THR A 140 18.93 -10.50 16.72
N GLY A 141 19.42 -9.28 16.48
CA GLY A 141 18.69 -8.23 15.77
C GLY A 141 18.27 -8.69 14.36
N MET A 142 19.19 -9.29 13.61
CA MET A 142 18.91 -9.86 12.29
C MET A 142 17.93 -11.04 12.36
N ALA A 143 18.10 -11.98 13.31
CA ALA A 143 17.19 -13.12 13.46
C ALA A 143 15.74 -12.70 13.73
N SER A 144 15.54 -11.57 14.44
CA SER A 144 14.21 -11.01 14.72
C SER A 144 13.41 -10.66 13.46
N TYR A 145 14.06 -10.47 12.31
CA TYR A 145 13.39 -10.22 11.02
C TYR A 145 12.52 -11.39 10.55
N GLY A 146 12.62 -12.58 11.19
CA GLY A 146 11.66 -13.66 10.98
C GLY A 146 10.21 -13.32 11.34
N THR A 147 10.00 -12.26 12.14
CA THR A 147 8.67 -11.74 12.47
C THR A 147 8.19 -10.61 11.55
N LYS A 148 9.08 -10.06 10.73
CA LYS A 148 8.77 -8.97 9.80
C LYS A 148 8.13 -9.53 8.54
N ARG A 149 7.12 -8.83 8.04
CA ARG A 149 6.47 -9.08 6.76
C ARG A 149 6.24 -7.76 6.07
N ALA A 150 6.41 -7.76 4.76
CA ALA A 150 6.09 -6.61 3.92
C ALA A 150 4.63 -6.18 4.13
N SER A 151 4.36 -4.88 4.05
CA SER A 151 3.02 -4.36 4.17
C SER A 151 2.07 -4.95 3.12
N GLN A 152 0.86 -5.33 3.56
CA GLN A 152 -0.20 -5.83 2.66
C GLN A 152 -0.74 -4.77 1.70
N VAL A 153 -0.46 -3.48 1.97
CA VAL A 153 -0.83 -2.36 1.07
C VAL A 153 0.03 -2.35 -0.18
N ASN A 154 1.20 -2.98 -0.12
CA ASN A 154 2.16 -3.00 -1.19
C ASN A 154 1.71 -3.94 -2.33
N THR A 155 2.20 -3.68 -3.54
CA THR A 155 2.08 -4.61 -4.67
C THR A 155 2.59 -6.02 -4.33
N GLU A 156 2.04 -7.06 -4.96
CA GLU A 156 2.49 -8.44 -4.74
C GLU A 156 3.99 -8.62 -5.03
N GLU A 157 4.47 -8.01 -6.11
CA GLU A 157 5.90 -8.00 -6.47
C GLU A 157 6.74 -7.30 -5.41
N GLY A 158 6.30 -6.13 -4.94
CA GLY A 158 6.97 -5.39 -3.88
C GLY A 158 7.02 -6.17 -2.56
N GLN A 159 5.94 -6.87 -2.21
CA GLN A 159 5.89 -7.76 -1.05
C GLN A 159 6.87 -8.92 -1.20
N LEU A 160 6.94 -9.54 -2.37
CA LEU A 160 7.85 -10.64 -2.65
C LEU A 160 9.31 -10.20 -2.46
N ILE A 161 9.70 -9.08 -3.05
CA ILE A 161 11.08 -8.56 -2.98
C ILE A 161 11.47 -8.21 -1.53
N LEU A 162 10.59 -7.54 -0.78
CA LEU A 162 10.84 -7.22 0.63
C LEU A 162 10.92 -8.47 1.51
N ASN A 163 10.00 -9.41 1.34
CA ASN A 163 9.98 -10.64 2.13
C ASN A 163 11.21 -11.52 1.84
N GLN A 164 11.69 -11.57 0.60
CA GLN A 164 12.95 -12.23 0.26
C GLN A 164 14.13 -11.61 1.01
N TYR A 165 14.20 -10.27 1.03
CA TYR A 165 15.25 -9.55 1.77
C TYR A 165 15.16 -9.80 3.28
N TYR A 166 13.99 -9.66 3.90
CA TYR A 166 13.78 -9.94 5.32
C TYR A 166 14.12 -11.39 5.69
N ASN A 167 13.76 -12.35 4.84
CA ASN A 167 14.11 -13.75 5.08
C ASN A 167 15.63 -14.01 4.95
N ALA A 168 16.32 -13.34 4.03
CA ALA A 168 17.76 -13.43 3.90
C ALA A 168 18.48 -12.89 5.16
N ILE A 169 18.03 -11.74 5.68
CA ILE A 169 18.54 -11.18 6.95
C ILE A 169 18.29 -12.15 8.11
N LYS A 170 17.06 -12.67 8.22
CA LYS A 170 16.70 -13.65 9.25
C LYS A 170 17.65 -14.86 9.22
N GLN A 171 17.87 -15.44 8.05
CA GLN A 171 18.74 -16.61 7.89
C GLN A 171 20.18 -16.29 8.29
N LEU A 172 20.73 -15.16 7.84
CA LEU A 172 22.06 -14.69 8.26
C LEU A 172 22.15 -14.55 9.78
N GLY A 173 21.16 -13.92 10.41
CA GLY A 173 21.12 -13.75 11.87
C GLY A 173 21.02 -15.06 12.64
N ILE A 174 20.17 -16.00 12.21
CA ILE A 174 20.04 -17.32 12.83
C ILE A 174 21.37 -18.06 12.76
N ASN A 175 21.96 -18.14 11.57
CA ASN A 175 23.23 -18.84 11.37
C ASN A 175 24.34 -18.21 12.22
N ALA A 176 24.47 -16.88 12.19
CA ALA A 176 25.46 -16.14 12.97
C ALA A 176 25.31 -16.36 14.48
N SER A 177 24.08 -16.37 14.99
CA SER A 177 23.81 -16.53 16.42
C SER A 177 24.35 -17.86 16.97
N THR A 178 24.34 -18.92 16.15
CA THR A 178 24.87 -20.24 16.51
C THR A 178 26.40 -20.32 16.46
N GLN A 179 27.06 -19.38 15.79
CA GLN A 179 28.51 -19.38 15.54
C GLN A 179 29.25 -18.26 16.26
N THR A 180 28.57 -17.45 17.08
CA THR A 180 29.08 -16.23 17.73
C THR A 180 30.49 -16.33 18.35
N ARG A 181 30.85 -17.48 18.95
CA ARG A 181 32.16 -17.69 19.60
C ARG A 181 33.25 -18.26 18.68
N ASN A 182 32.88 -18.69 17.49
CA ASN A 182 33.73 -19.46 16.58
C ASN A 182 34.41 -18.60 15.51
N PHE A 183 34.10 -17.30 15.45
CA PHE A 183 34.65 -16.38 14.45
C PHE A 183 36.13 -16.04 14.66
N PHE A 184 36.58 -15.96 15.93
CA PHE A 184 37.97 -15.62 16.25
C PHE A 184 38.92 -16.76 15.89
N GLY A 185 39.99 -16.43 15.16
CA GLY A 185 40.97 -17.41 14.70
C GLY A 185 40.44 -18.34 13.59
N ASN A 186 39.25 -18.09 13.05
CA ASN A 186 38.62 -18.89 12.00
C ASN A 186 38.31 -18.03 10.76
N ALA A 187 39.35 -17.67 10.02
CA ALA A 187 39.24 -16.86 8.81
C ALA A 187 38.31 -17.49 7.76
N ALA A 188 38.29 -18.81 7.64
CA ALA A 188 37.42 -19.52 6.70
C ALA A 188 35.93 -19.32 7.01
N LEU A 189 35.55 -19.41 8.29
CA LEU A 189 34.18 -19.14 8.73
C LEU A 189 33.79 -17.67 8.51
N VAL A 190 34.69 -16.74 8.78
CA VAL A 190 34.44 -15.32 8.49
C VAL A 190 34.19 -15.11 6.99
N ASP A 191 35.03 -15.70 6.13
CA ASP A 191 34.89 -15.55 4.67
C ASP A 191 33.59 -16.17 4.13
N GLU A 192 33.13 -17.28 4.69
CA GLU A 192 31.81 -17.86 4.39
C GLU A 192 30.68 -16.87 4.73
N PHE A 193 30.73 -16.26 5.91
CA PHE A 193 29.73 -15.26 6.32
C PHE A 193 29.78 -13.97 5.50
N LEU A 194 30.96 -13.55 5.03
CA LEU A 194 31.08 -12.43 4.10
C LEU A 194 30.38 -12.74 2.76
N VAL A 195 30.44 -13.97 2.27
CA VAL A 195 29.71 -14.40 1.07
C VAL A 195 28.18 -14.34 1.30
N ASP A 196 27.72 -14.76 2.48
CA ASP A 196 26.30 -14.68 2.85
C ASP A 196 25.83 -13.23 3.00
N ILE A 197 26.65 -12.35 3.57
CA ILE A 197 26.38 -10.90 3.60
C ILE A 197 26.23 -10.35 2.18
N GLN A 198 27.13 -10.70 1.26
CA GLN A 198 27.00 -10.29 -0.14
C GLN A 198 25.71 -10.78 -0.79
N ARG A 199 25.20 -11.95 -0.39
CA ARG A 199 23.89 -12.44 -0.83
C ARG A 199 22.75 -11.58 -0.31
N VAL A 200 22.78 -11.19 0.97
CA VAL A 200 21.80 -10.27 1.57
C VAL A 200 21.83 -8.91 0.86
N LEU A 201 23.01 -8.35 0.61
CA LEU A 201 23.19 -7.07 -0.09
C LEU A 201 22.65 -7.09 -1.54
N ARG A 202 22.69 -8.25 -2.22
CA ARG A 202 22.04 -8.39 -3.53
C ARG A 202 20.51 -8.27 -3.44
N TYR A 203 19.88 -8.83 -2.42
CA TYR A 203 18.44 -8.68 -2.20
C TYR A 203 18.07 -7.26 -1.81
N GLU A 204 18.87 -6.62 -0.96
CA GLU A 204 18.70 -5.21 -0.61
C GLU A 204 18.78 -4.31 -1.85
N LYS A 205 19.76 -4.52 -2.73
CA LYS A 205 19.87 -3.76 -3.98
C LYS A 205 18.62 -3.91 -4.85
N LYS A 206 17.99 -5.08 -4.87
CA LYS A 206 16.71 -5.28 -5.56
C LYS A 206 15.60 -4.43 -4.92
N VAL A 207 15.53 -4.38 -3.59
CA VAL A 207 14.60 -3.51 -2.85
C VAL A 207 14.84 -2.04 -3.24
N PHE A 208 16.09 -1.56 -3.18
CA PHE A 208 16.42 -0.17 -3.52
C PHE A 208 16.08 0.17 -4.97
N ASN A 209 16.36 -0.73 -5.91
CA ASN A 209 16.01 -0.52 -7.31
C ASN A 209 14.50 -0.47 -7.53
N TYR A 210 13.75 -1.39 -6.91
CA TYR A 210 12.30 -1.48 -7.07
C TYR A 210 11.60 -0.22 -6.57
N TYR A 211 11.93 0.22 -5.36
CA TYR A 211 11.33 1.42 -4.75
C TYR A 211 12.07 2.72 -5.06
N LYS A 212 13.11 2.67 -5.92
CA LYS A 212 13.94 3.82 -6.29
C LYS A 212 14.50 4.58 -5.08
N VAL A 213 14.89 3.83 -4.06
CA VAL A 213 15.49 4.38 -2.84
C VAL A 213 16.95 4.71 -3.14
N ASN A 214 17.38 5.93 -2.80
CA ASN A 214 18.78 6.31 -2.90
C ASN A 214 19.56 5.69 -1.73
N PRO A 215 20.53 4.78 -1.95
CA PRO A 215 21.31 4.21 -0.86
C PRO A 215 22.06 5.26 -0.03
N ASP A 216 22.42 6.39 -0.65
CA ASP A 216 23.11 7.49 0.03
C ASP A 216 22.23 8.22 1.04
N SER A 217 20.89 8.10 0.97
CA SER A 217 20.01 8.69 1.98
C SER A 217 20.14 8.04 3.36
N PHE A 218 20.78 6.86 3.44
CA PHE A 218 21.04 6.17 4.69
C PHE A 218 22.41 6.52 5.31
N LYS A 219 23.16 7.47 4.75
CA LYS A 219 24.43 7.90 5.36
C LYS A 219 24.25 8.88 6.53
N ASP A 220 23.13 9.61 6.55
CA ASP A 220 22.79 10.53 7.64
C ASP A 220 21.76 9.88 8.58
N LYS A 221 22.20 9.42 9.77
CA LYS A 221 21.35 8.86 10.84
C LYS A 221 20.16 9.76 11.27
N ASN A 222 20.10 11.01 10.81
CA ASN A 222 19.17 12.05 11.27
C ASN A 222 18.18 12.57 10.20
N LYS A 223 18.07 11.96 9.01
CA LYS A 223 17.15 12.43 7.95
C LYS A 223 16.33 11.31 7.30
N VAL A 224 15.48 10.64 8.10
CA VAL A 224 14.24 9.99 7.61
C VAL A 224 13.13 10.22 8.62
#